data_AF-A0A6H0A7T3-F1
#
_entry.id   AF-A0A6H0A7T3-F1
#
_cell.length_a   1.000
_cell.length_b   1.000
_cell.length_c   1.000
_cell.angle_alpha   90.00
_cell.angle_beta   90.00
_cell.angle_gamma   90.00
#
_symmetry.space_group_name_H-M   'P 1'
#
loop_
_entity.id
_entity.type
_entity.pdbx_description
1 polymer ?
#
loop_
_entity_poly.entity_id
_entity_poly.type
_entity_poly.pdbx_seq_one_letter_code
_entity_poly.pdbx_strand_id
1 'polypeptide(L)'
;MGFFYITGHGIDPALIAGIREAAKQIFALPMEEKMNYYIGHSKSHKGYVPEGEEIYGSGKPDHKEAFDIGFQAADDHPLVLAGTPLIGANEWPDLPDFRARVLAYYDAVFALGHRLFDAFASRSACRKGISNRW
;
A
#
# COMPACT_ATOMS: atom_id res chain seq x y z
N MET A 1 -23.72 -4.66 5.11
CA MET A 1 -22.75 -3.59 5.42
C MET A 1 -21.36 -4.22 5.45
N GLY A 2 -20.38 -3.68 4.72
CA GLY A 2 -19.05 -4.27 4.52
C GLY A 2 -17.87 -3.35 4.85
N PHE A 3 -18.10 -2.28 5.62
CA PHE A 3 -17.11 -1.25 5.97
C PHE A 3 -17.30 -0.76 7.40
N PHE A 4 -16.22 -0.29 8.04
CA PHE A 4 -16.22 0.35 9.36
C PHE A 4 -15.08 1.37 9.47
N TYR A 5 -15.22 2.33 10.38
CA TYR A 5 -14.16 3.27 10.73
C TYR A 5 -13.42 2.77 11.96
N ILE A 6 -12.11 3.02 12.00
CA ILE A 6 -11.27 2.76 13.17
C ILE A 6 -10.84 4.10 13.74
N THR A 7 -11.09 4.30 15.03
CA THR A 7 -10.55 5.41 15.81
C THR A 7 -9.63 4.84 16.90
N GLY A 8 -8.73 5.65 17.44
CA GLY A 8 -7.77 5.17 18.43
C GLY A 8 -6.80 4.10 17.90
N HIS A 9 -6.55 4.08 16.58
CA HIS A 9 -5.64 3.10 15.95
C HIS A 9 -4.17 3.25 16.36
N GLY A 10 -3.79 4.42 16.89
CA GLY A 10 -2.44 4.69 17.39
C GLY A 10 -1.41 5.02 16.31
N ILE A 11 -1.84 5.34 15.08
CA ILE A 11 -0.93 5.87 14.06
C ILE A 11 -0.71 7.35 14.39
N ASP A 12 0.56 7.74 14.52
CA ASP A 12 0.95 9.13 14.75
C ASP A 12 0.43 10.03 13.61
N PRO A 13 -0.33 11.10 13.90
CA PRO A 13 -0.77 12.08 12.90
C PRO A 13 0.35 12.64 12.03
N ALA A 14 1.59 12.73 12.54
CA ALA A 14 2.74 13.19 11.79
C ALA A 14 3.09 12.25 10.62
N LEU A 15 2.88 10.93 10.76
CA LEU A 15 3.10 9.97 9.66
C LEU A 15 2.07 10.15 8.55
N ILE A 16 0.79 10.40 8.92
CA ILE A 16 -0.28 10.71 7.98
C ILE A 16 -0.01 12.02 7.24
N ALA A 17 0.47 13.04 7.95
CA ALA A 17 0.90 14.29 7.33
C ALA A 17 2.10 14.07 6.39
N GLY A 18 3.08 13.27 6.81
CA GLY A 18 4.28 12.95 6.03
C GLY A 18 3.97 12.30 4.69
N ILE A 19 3.13 11.26 4.66
CA ILE A 19 2.72 10.62 3.40
C ILE A 19 1.93 11.58 2.50
N ARG A 20 1.09 12.46 3.06
CA ARG A 20 0.37 13.48 2.29
C ARG A 20 1.31 14.48 1.64
N GLU A 21 2.34 14.92 2.36
CA GLU A 21 3.36 15.81 1.78
C GLU A 21 4.19 15.10 0.70
N ALA A 22 4.56 13.83 0.90
CA ALA A 22 5.23 13.03 -0.13
C ALA A 22 4.36 12.92 -1.41
N ALA A 23 3.06 12.63 -1.25
CA ALA A 23 2.12 12.58 -2.36
C ALA A 23 2.03 13.93 -3.10
N LYS A 24 1.92 15.05 -2.37
CA LYS A 24 1.92 16.39 -2.99
C LYS A 24 3.20 16.66 -3.78
N GLN A 25 4.37 16.28 -3.26
CA GLN A 25 5.65 16.48 -3.95
C GLN A 25 5.70 15.76 -5.29
N ILE A 26 5.38 14.45 -5.31
CA ILE A 26 5.46 13.69 -6.56
C ILE A 26 4.41 14.15 -7.58
N PHE A 27 3.18 14.43 -7.14
CA PHE A 27 2.12 14.84 -8.07
C PHE A 27 2.26 16.28 -8.57
N ALA A 28 3.05 17.11 -7.89
CA ALA A 28 3.45 18.44 -8.37
C ALA A 28 4.53 18.41 -9.46
N LEU A 29 5.21 17.27 -9.67
CA LEU A 29 6.20 17.14 -10.74
C LEU A 29 5.55 17.24 -12.12
N PRO A 30 6.28 17.76 -13.13
CA PRO A 30 5.87 17.67 -14.53
C PRO A 30 5.55 16.23 -14.93
N MET A 31 4.58 16.04 -15.84
CA MET A 31 4.17 14.72 -16.32
C MET A 31 5.36 13.90 -16.84
N GLU A 32 6.28 14.52 -17.58
CA GLU A 32 7.47 13.86 -18.12
C GLU A 32 8.36 13.27 -17.01
N GLU A 33 8.51 13.98 -15.90
CA GLU A 33 9.28 13.50 -14.74
C GLU A 33 8.56 12.35 -14.02
N LYS A 34 7.23 12.44 -13.86
CA LYS A 34 6.43 11.34 -13.28
C LYS A 34 6.50 10.07 -14.12
N MET A 35 6.46 10.21 -15.45
CA MET A 35 6.53 9.10 -16.39
C MET A 35 7.88 8.36 -16.40
N ASN A 36 8.95 8.94 -15.84
CA ASN A 36 10.19 8.20 -15.59
C ASN A 36 9.99 7.01 -14.63
N TYR A 37 8.92 7.05 -13.82
CA TYR A 37 8.56 6.00 -12.87
C TYR A 37 7.34 5.21 -13.34
N TYR A 38 7.01 5.21 -14.62
CA TYR A 38 5.78 4.59 -15.13
C TYR A 38 5.69 3.10 -14.77
N ILE A 39 4.56 2.72 -14.16
CA ILE A 39 4.29 1.38 -13.64
C ILE A 39 4.42 0.28 -14.70
N GLY A 40 4.12 0.59 -15.97
CA GLY A 40 4.21 -0.37 -17.08
C GLY A 40 5.64 -0.77 -17.45
N HIS A 41 6.65 -0.03 -17.00
CA HIS A 41 8.06 -0.42 -17.15
C HIS A 41 8.61 -1.17 -15.93
N SER A 42 7.85 -1.20 -14.83
CA SER A 42 8.31 -1.76 -13.57
C SER A 42 8.28 -3.29 -13.58
N LYS A 43 9.37 -3.90 -13.09
CA LYS A 43 9.48 -5.36 -12.94
C LYS A 43 8.53 -5.93 -11.88
N SER A 44 8.09 -5.10 -10.95
CA SER A 44 7.28 -5.55 -9.82
C SER A 44 5.97 -4.78 -9.66
N HIS A 45 5.55 -4.10 -10.75
CA HIS A 45 4.29 -3.38 -10.86
C HIS A 45 4.09 -2.33 -9.76
N LYS A 46 5.11 -1.47 -9.60
CA LYS A 46 5.16 -0.36 -8.65
C LYS A 46 5.61 0.89 -9.40
N GLY A 47 5.18 2.05 -8.96
CA GLY A 47 5.51 3.32 -9.60
C GLY A 47 4.27 4.11 -10.03
N TYR A 48 4.48 5.07 -10.91
CA TYR A 48 3.49 6.05 -11.34
C TYR A 48 2.46 5.46 -12.31
N VAL A 49 1.19 5.74 -12.04
CA VAL A 49 0.01 5.37 -12.84
C VAL A 49 -0.62 6.65 -13.37
N PRO A 50 -0.49 6.99 -14.67
CA PRO A 50 -1.17 8.12 -15.29
C PRO A 50 -2.69 7.99 -15.28
N GLU A 51 -3.35 9.13 -15.49
CA GLU A 51 -4.80 9.20 -15.61
C GLU A 51 -5.35 8.33 -16.74
N GLY A 52 -6.48 7.67 -16.46
CA GLY A 52 -7.21 6.86 -17.43
C GLY A 52 -6.62 5.48 -17.71
N GLU A 53 -5.55 5.08 -17.01
CA GLU A 53 -4.99 3.72 -17.11
C GLU A 53 -5.88 2.67 -16.44
N GLU A 54 -6.58 3.05 -15.37
CA GLU A 54 -7.57 2.19 -14.73
C GLU A 54 -8.99 2.41 -15.30
N ILE A 55 -9.58 1.33 -15.80
CA ILE A 55 -10.96 1.29 -16.29
C ILE A 55 -11.74 0.29 -15.45
N TYR A 56 -12.73 0.76 -14.70
CA TYR A 56 -13.61 -0.11 -13.92
C TYR A 56 -14.68 -0.76 -14.81
N GLY A 57 -14.52 -2.05 -15.11
CA GLY A 57 -15.47 -2.83 -15.89
C GLY A 57 -15.58 -2.32 -17.34
N SER A 58 -16.81 -2.09 -17.82
CA SER A 58 -17.07 -1.43 -19.11
C SER A 58 -17.29 0.10 -18.97
N GLY A 59 -16.88 0.67 -17.84
CA GLY A 59 -17.12 2.06 -17.48
C GLY A 59 -16.19 3.06 -18.16
N LYS A 60 -16.28 4.31 -17.72
CA LYS A 60 -15.37 5.39 -18.13
C LYS A 60 -14.02 5.24 -17.42
N PRO A 61 -12.91 5.69 -18.02
CA PRO A 61 -11.61 5.73 -17.36
C PRO A 61 -11.68 6.51 -16.05
N ASP A 62 -10.95 6.05 -15.03
CA ASP A 62 -10.88 6.73 -13.75
C ASP A 62 -10.05 8.02 -13.88
N HIS A 63 -10.57 9.12 -13.31
CA HIS A 63 -9.93 10.43 -13.31
C HIS A 63 -9.01 10.58 -12.11
N LYS A 64 -8.00 9.71 -12.04
CA LYS A 64 -6.96 9.74 -11.00
C LYS A 64 -5.60 9.42 -11.59
N GLU A 65 -4.58 10.03 -11.00
CA GLU A 65 -3.22 9.50 -11.06
C GLU A 65 -2.90 8.80 -9.73
N ALA A 66 -1.94 7.87 -9.76
CA ALA A 66 -1.48 7.17 -8.56
C ALA A 66 0.03 6.94 -8.57
N PHE A 67 0.57 6.59 -7.39
CA PHE A 67 1.93 6.08 -7.26
C PHE A 67 1.91 4.85 -6.37
N ASP A 68 2.08 3.70 -6.98
CA ASP A 68 1.87 2.40 -6.35
C ASP A 68 3.15 1.93 -5.67
N ILE A 69 2.98 1.56 -4.39
CA ILE A 69 4.03 1.07 -3.50
C ILE A 69 3.57 -0.27 -2.95
N GLY A 70 4.49 -1.23 -2.88
CA GLY A 70 4.22 -2.55 -2.33
C GLY A 70 5.28 -3.01 -1.33
N PHE A 71 5.18 -4.28 -0.96
CA PHE A 71 6.12 -4.92 -0.05
C PHE A 71 7.56 -4.78 -0.57
N GLN A 72 8.46 -4.30 0.29
CA GLN A 72 9.85 -4.05 -0.05
C GLN A 72 10.64 -5.37 0.02
N ALA A 73 10.53 -6.19 -1.01
CA ALA A 73 11.39 -7.34 -1.18
C ALA A 73 12.74 -6.91 -1.78
N ALA A 74 13.84 -7.25 -1.10
CA ALA A 74 15.19 -7.12 -1.66
C ALA A 74 15.40 -8.10 -2.82
N ASP A 75 16.38 -7.84 -3.68
CA ASP A 75 16.64 -8.62 -4.89
C ASP A 75 17.00 -10.10 -4.59
N ASP A 76 17.55 -10.37 -3.41
CA ASP A 76 17.89 -11.69 -2.91
C ASP A 76 16.74 -12.39 -2.16
N HIS A 77 15.58 -11.74 -2.03
CA HIS A 77 14.43 -12.32 -1.36
C HIS A 77 13.95 -13.59 -2.10
N PRO A 78 13.64 -14.71 -1.41
CA PRO A 78 13.30 -15.97 -2.06
C PRO A 78 12.17 -15.86 -3.10
N LEU A 79 11.15 -15.04 -2.82
CA LEU A 79 10.06 -14.80 -3.75
C LEU A 79 10.48 -14.02 -5.01
N VAL A 80 11.45 -13.11 -4.89
CA VAL A 80 12.02 -12.38 -6.03
C VAL A 80 12.84 -13.33 -6.89
N LEU A 81 13.71 -14.13 -6.26
CA LEU A 81 14.51 -15.16 -6.95
C LEU A 81 13.63 -16.20 -7.65
N ALA A 82 12.48 -16.54 -7.07
CA ALA A 82 11.50 -17.44 -7.66
C ALA A 82 10.69 -16.80 -8.81
N GLY A 83 10.89 -15.52 -9.13
CA GLY A 83 10.13 -14.81 -10.16
C GLY A 83 8.66 -14.64 -9.81
N THR A 84 8.32 -14.56 -8.52
CA THR A 84 6.94 -14.42 -8.06
C THR A 84 6.35 -13.11 -8.60
N PRO A 85 5.23 -13.14 -9.34
CA PRO A 85 4.62 -11.93 -9.88
C PRO A 85 4.37 -10.87 -8.80
N LEU A 86 4.56 -9.60 -9.15
CA LEU A 86 4.34 -8.41 -8.30
C LEU A 86 5.28 -8.26 -7.09
N ILE A 87 6.19 -9.21 -6.85
CA ILE A 87 7.16 -9.13 -5.75
C ILE A 87 8.49 -8.58 -6.27
N GLY A 88 9.03 -7.58 -5.58
CA GLY A 88 10.29 -6.93 -5.93
C GLY A 88 10.41 -5.53 -5.32
N ALA A 89 11.54 -4.88 -5.57
CA ALA A 89 11.83 -3.56 -5.07
C ALA A 89 10.83 -2.49 -5.58
N ASN A 90 10.52 -1.52 -4.72
CA ASN A 90 9.84 -0.29 -5.09
C ASN A 90 10.78 0.61 -5.90
N GLU A 91 10.22 1.36 -6.84
CA GLU A 91 10.92 2.43 -7.55
C GLU A 91 10.69 3.76 -6.81
N TRP A 92 11.78 4.43 -6.44
CA TRP A 92 11.72 5.62 -5.61
C TRP A 92 12.09 6.87 -6.40
N PRO A 93 11.27 7.94 -6.33
CA PRO A 93 11.62 9.21 -6.92
C PRO A 93 12.77 9.86 -6.15
N ASP A 94 13.59 10.65 -6.85
CA ASP A 94 14.64 11.47 -6.24
C ASP A 94 14.03 12.75 -5.63
N LEU A 95 13.22 12.54 -4.60
CA LEU A 95 12.49 13.59 -3.89
C LEU A 95 12.90 13.60 -2.41
N PRO A 96 13.14 14.78 -1.81
CA PRO A 96 13.56 14.88 -0.40
C PRO A 96 12.60 14.17 0.55
N ASP A 97 13.16 13.27 1.36
CA ASP A 97 12.46 12.44 2.35
C ASP A 97 11.34 11.54 1.82
N PHE A 98 11.08 11.48 0.51
CA PHE A 98 9.89 10.82 -0.05
C PHE A 98 9.80 9.36 0.40
N ARG A 99 10.88 8.60 0.14
CA ARG A 99 10.98 7.19 0.53
C ARG A 99 10.78 7.00 2.04
N ALA A 100 11.42 7.83 2.85
CA ALA A 100 11.35 7.72 4.31
C ALA A 100 9.92 7.96 4.82
N ARG A 101 9.25 9.00 4.32
CA ARG A 101 7.87 9.34 4.70
C ARG A 101 6.88 8.25 4.27
N VAL A 102 7.05 7.72 3.07
CA VAL A 102 6.20 6.65 2.54
C VAL A 102 6.36 5.38 3.37
N LEU A 103 7.59 4.92 3.60
CA LEU A 103 7.85 3.70 4.35
C LEU A 103 7.41 3.80 5.81
N ALA A 104 7.64 4.94 6.46
CA ALA A 104 7.20 5.14 7.84
C ALA A 104 5.68 5.01 7.99
N TYR A 105 4.90 5.53 7.03
CA TYR A 105 3.46 5.36 7.02
C TYR A 105 3.04 3.93 6.64
N TYR A 106 3.69 3.32 5.64
CA TYR A 106 3.46 1.94 5.23
C TYR A 106 3.60 0.98 6.41
N ASP A 107 4.73 1.05 7.14
CA ASP A 107 5.02 0.16 8.27
C ASP A 107 3.97 0.32 9.39
N ALA A 108 3.55 1.55 9.69
CA ALA A 108 2.55 1.83 10.71
C ALA A 108 1.17 1.25 10.34
N VAL A 109 0.74 1.39 9.08
CA VAL A 109 -0.54 0.85 8.60
C VAL A 109 -0.47 -0.68 8.47
N PHE A 110 0.65 -1.23 8.05
CA PHE A 110 0.87 -2.67 7.95
C PHE A 110 0.77 -3.33 9.33
N ALA A 111 1.43 -2.76 10.35
CA ALA A 111 1.32 -3.22 11.73
C ALA A 111 -0.11 -3.09 12.30
N LEU A 112 -0.85 -2.04 11.93
CA LEU A 112 -2.27 -1.92 12.28
C LEU A 112 -3.10 -3.04 11.62
N GLY A 113 -2.85 -3.34 10.34
CA GLY A 113 -3.51 -4.43 9.61
C GLY A 113 -3.36 -5.77 10.32
N HIS A 114 -2.14 -6.12 10.76
CA HIS A 114 -1.88 -7.33 11.54
C HIS A 114 -2.71 -7.39 12.83
N ARG A 115 -2.74 -6.31 13.62
CA ARG A 115 -3.56 -6.26 14.85
C ARG A 115 -5.04 -6.46 14.58
N LEU A 116 -5.55 -5.93 13.46
CA LEU A 116 -6.94 -6.12 13.07
C LEU A 116 -7.22 -7.58 12.68
N PHE A 117 -6.33 -8.19 11.89
CA PHE A 117 -6.46 -9.60 11.52
C PHE A 117 -6.40 -10.52 12.74
N ASP A 118 -5.51 -10.27 13.71
CA ASP A 118 -5.44 -11.02 14.96
C ASP A 118 -6.73 -10.89 15.78
N ALA A 119 -7.29 -9.67 15.86
CA ALA A 119 -8.56 -9.43 16.53
C ALA A 119 -9.72 -10.17 15.84
N PHE A 120 -9.75 -10.24 14.50
CA PHE A 120 -10.78 -11.00 13.78
C PHE A 120 -10.61 -12.51 13.90
N ALA A 121 -9.37 -13.00 13.83
CA ALA A 121 -9.07 -14.42 13.97
C ALA A 121 -9.39 -14.94 15.37
N SER A 122 -9.00 -14.20 16.42
CA SER A 122 -9.27 -14.56 17.82
C SER A 122 -10.76 -14.54 18.16
N ARG A 123 -11.56 -13.67 17.53
CA ARG A 123 -13.01 -13.60 17.76
C ARG A 123 -13.80 -14.67 17.00
N SER A 124 -13.26 -15.18 15.90
CA SER A 124 -13.79 -16.36 15.19
C SER A 124 -13.72 -17.63 16.05
N ALA A 125 -12.81 -17.68 17.03
CA ALA A 125 -12.69 -18.79 17.99
C ALA A 125 -13.64 -18.65 19.21
N CYS A 126 -14.25 -17.48 19.43
CA CYS A 126 -15.15 -17.24 20.56
C CYS A 126 -16.63 -17.46 20.18
N ARG A 127 -16.96 -18.61 19.57
CA ARG A 127 -18.32 -19.17 19.57
C ARG A 127 -18.34 -20.68 19.39
N LYS A 128 -17.59 -21.41 20.21
CA LYS A 128 -17.94 -22.80 20.61
C LYS A 128 -17.71 -22.98 22.11
N GLY A 129 -18.42 -22.18 22.90
CA GLY A 129 -18.71 -22.48 24.29
C GLY A 129 -20.18 -22.90 24.41
N ILE A 130 -20.51 -24.14 24.04
CA ILE A 130 -21.70 -24.83 24.52
C ILE A 130 -21.25 -26.16 25.14
N SER A 131 -21.38 -26.17 26.47
CA SER A 131 -21.64 -27.30 27.38
C SER A 131 -20.63 -28.46 27.48
N ASN A 132 -19.99 -28.53 28.64
CA ASN A 132 -19.71 -29.79 29.34
C ASN A 132 -20.96 -30.68 29.34
N ARG A 133 -20.85 -31.91 28.83
CA ARG A 133 -21.41 -33.12 29.44
C ARG A 133 -20.96 -34.38 28.67
N TRP A 134 -20.23 -35.23 29.40
CA TRP A 134 -19.72 -36.58 29.11
C TRP A 134 -18.49 -36.68 28.20
#